data_AF-A0A381ZKS1-F1
#
_entry.id   AF-A0A381ZKS1-F1
#
_cell.length_a   1.000
_cell.length_b   1.000
_cell.length_c   1.000
_cell.angle_alpha   90.00
_cell.angle_beta   90.00
_cell.angle_gamma   90.00
#
_symmetry.space_group_name_H-M   'P 1'
#
loop_
_entity.id
_entity.type
_entity.pdbx_description
1 polymer ?
#
loop_
_entity_poly.entity_id
_entity_poly.type
_entity_poly.pdbx_seq_one_letter_code
_entity_poly.pdbx_strand_id
1 'polypeptide(L)'
;MAMESVPESQTLHIPKLRRRWQVLVLQLISTASLLLVMKRMNSVFGSCTDQFIADSGGPESTYWCPAYEHTRGLRYWSDSDSIDLFLPDFVHGLVDTSGNILSGDATFVAPVLLCAVITALWVYLLHQSEKVQMWVNRLVSIGFVGWMLLPFLLSWIYAMVVAGPHLPFGNDNPAYNHIEHLWEPFMFIFEMVFLGIV
;
A
#
# COMPACT_ATOMS: atom_id res chain seq x y z
N MET A 1 -5.03 48.09 -14.86
CA MET A 1 -4.28 47.89 -13.61
C MET A 1 -3.23 46.84 -13.87
N ALA A 2 -1.97 47.25 -14.00
CA ALA A 2 -0.86 46.32 -14.10
C ALA A 2 -0.70 45.67 -12.73
N MET A 3 -0.93 44.36 -12.64
CA MET A 3 -0.57 43.60 -11.45
C MET A 3 0.94 43.68 -11.30
N GLU A 4 1.43 44.33 -10.24
CA GLU A 4 2.83 44.24 -9.87
C GLU A 4 3.19 42.75 -9.78
N SER A 5 4.19 42.34 -10.57
CA SER A 5 4.69 40.98 -10.54
C SER A 5 5.30 40.72 -9.17
N VAL A 6 4.60 39.98 -8.33
CA VAL A 6 5.06 39.62 -6.99
C VAL A 6 6.45 38.95 -7.13
N PRO A 7 7.49 39.47 -6.45
CA PRO A 7 8.83 38.92 -6.55
C PRO A 7 8.83 37.45 -6.14
N GLU A 8 9.70 36.64 -6.75
CA GLU A 8 9.75 35.18 -6.48
C GLU A 8 10.01 34.83 -5.00
N SER A 9 10.52 35.79 -4.21
CA SER A 9 10.68 35.68 -2.76
C SER A 9 9.35 35.71 -1.99
N GLN A 10 8.27 36.26 -2.55
CA GLN A 10 6.98 36.52 -1.89
C GLN A 10 5.78 35.74 -2.47
N THR A 11 6.00 34.90 -3.48
CA THR A 11 4.94 34.07 -4.07
C THR A 11 4.51 32.93 -3.13
N LEU A 12 3.22 32.89 -2.79
CA LEU A 12 2.55 31.79 -2.08
C LEU A 12 2.22 30.57 -2.97
N HIS A 13 2.66 30.56 -4.22
CA HIS A 13 2.43 29.44 -5.13
C HIS A 13 3.16 28.18 -4.64
N ILE A 14 2.40 27.25 -4.05
CA ILE A 14 2.86 26.01 -3.42
C ILE A 14 3.93 25.24 -4.22
N PRO A 15 3.82 25.04 -5.55
CA PRO A 15 4.86 24.33 -6.31
C PRO A 15 6.19 25.08 -6.42
N LYS A 16 6.18 26.42 -6.34
CA LYS A 16 7.43 27.23 -6.28
C LYS A 16 8.06 27.17 -4.89
N LEU A 17 7.26 27.15 -3.82
CA LEU A 17 7.73 27.00 -2.43
C LEU A 17 8.39 25.63 -2.16
N ARG A 18 7.85 24.53 -2.69
CA ARG A 18 8.43 23.18 -2.55
C ARG A 18 9.82 23.02 -3.20
N ARG A 19 10.22 23.94 -4.08
CA ARG A 19 11.54 23.93 -4.74
C ARG A 19 12.60 24.69 -3.96
N ARG A 20 12.25 25.34 -2.84
CA ARG A 20 13.24 26.02 -2.00
C ARG A 20 14.04 25.00 -1.22
N TRP A 21 15.37 25.13 -1.28
CA TRP A 21 16.30 24.27 -0.54
C TRP A 21 16.00 24.18 0.97
N GLN A 22 15.51 25.27 1.58
CA GLN A 22 15.09 25.27 2.99
C GLN A 22 13.99 24.26 3.28
N VAL A 23 12.99 24.15 2.40
CA VAL A 23 11.87 23.22 2.55
C VAL A 23 12.34 21.79 2.30
N LEU A 24 13.20 21.56 1.31
CA LEU A 24 13.77 20.25 1.03
C LEU A 24 14.61 19.72 2.21
N VAL A 25 15.44 20.57 2.81
CA VAL A 25 16.24 20.20 3.98
C VAL A 25 15.36 19.86 5.18
N LEU A 26 14.33 20.66 5.46
CA LEU A 26 13.39 20.37 6.55
C LEU A 26 12.64 19.05 6.31
N GLN A 27 12.22 18.79 5.07
CA GLN A 27 11.57 17.52 4.71
C GLN A 27 12.51 16.34 4.94
N LEU A 28 13.78 16.43 4.49
CA LEU A 28 14.77 15.37 4.69
C LEU A 28 15.06 15.10 6.17
N ILE A 29 15.19 16.16 6.98
CA ILE A 29 15.40 16.02 8.43
C ILE A 29 14.17 15.36 9.06
N SER A 30 12.96 15.79 8.70
CA SER A 30 11.71 15.20 9.20
C SER A 30 11.60 13.72 8.83
N THR A 31 11.84 13.35 7.57
CA THR A 31 11.83 11.95 7.13
C THR A 31 12.91 11.12 7.83
N ALA A 32 14.13 11.63 7.98
CA ALA A 32 15.18 10.93 8.71
C ALA A 32 14.82 10.74 10.20
N SER A 33 14.24 11.76 10.82
CA SER A 33 13.78 11.66 12.22
C SER A 33 12.67 10.63 12.39
N LEU A 34 11.71 10.57 11.46
CA LEU A 34 10.65 9.58 11.46
C LEU A 34 11.21 8.15 11.33
N LEU A 35 12.13 7.92 10.39
CA LEU A 35 12.78 6.61 10.22
C LEU A 35 13.55 6.16 11.48
N LEU A 36 14.20 7.09 12.17
CA LEU A 36 14.88 6.79 13.43
C LEU A 36 13.91 6.45 14.57
N VAL A 37 12.76 7.14 14.63
CA VAL A 37 11.69 6.84 15.60
C VAL A 37 11.11 5.46 15.32
N MET A 38 10.77 5.14 14.06
CA MET A 38 10.29 3.82 13.66
C MET A 38 11.27 2.73 14.04
N LYS A 39 12.56 2.91 13.73
CA LYS A 39 13.62 1.97 14.11
C LYS A 39 13.66 1.75 15.62
N ARG A 40 13.55 2.83 16.41
CA ARG A 40 13.53 2.71 17.86
C ARG A 40 12.29 1.98 18.37
N MET A 41 11.12 2.32 17.86
CA MET A 41 9.87 1.64 18.21
C MET A 41 9.93 0.16 17.87
N ASN A 42 10.46 -0.20 16.70
CA ASN A 42 10.65 -1.59 16.31
C ASN A 42 11.68 -2.32 17.19
N SER A 43 12.80 -1.69 17.53
CA SER A 43 13.79 -2.33 18.41
C SER A 43 13.28 -2.58 19.83
N VAL A 44 12.32 -1.79 20.31
CA VAL A 44 11.79 -1.87 21.68
C VAL A 44 10.49 -2.67 21.75
N PHE A 45 9.64 -2.53 20.74
CA PHE A 45 8.28 -3.08 20.70
C PHE A 45 8.02 -4.00 19.51
N GLY A 46 9.00 -4.27 18.65
CA GLY A 46 8.82 -5.03 17.40
C GLY A 46 8.67 -6.54 17.59
N SER A 47 9.00 -7.08 18.76
CA SER A 47 8.77 -8.49 19.10
C SER A 47 8.07 -8.63 20.44
N CYS A 48 7.29 -9.71 20.62
CA CYS A 48 6.84 -10.06 21.96
C CYS A 48 7.99 -10.50 22.84
N THR A 49 7.84 -10.30 24.15
CA THR A 49 8.74 -10.87 25.14
C THR A 49 8.56 -12.39 25.18
N ASP A 50 9.65 -13.12 25.42
CA ASP A 50 9.61 -14.59 25.54
C ASP A 50 8.64 -15.05 26.64
N GLN A 51 8.50 -14.24 27.69
CA GLN A 51 7.55 -14.44 28.78
C GLN A 51 6.09 -14.43 28.28
N PHE A 52 5.71 -13.44 27.45
CA PHE A 52 4.36 -13.36 26.89
C PHE A 52 4.06 -14.53 25.95
N ILE A 53 5.06 -14.94 25.15
CA ILE A 53 4.93 -16.10 24.25
C ILE A 53 4.72 -17.38 25.06
N ALA A 54 5.48 -17.58 26.13
CA ALA A 54 5.33 -18.72 27.02
C ALA A 54 3.95 -18.73 27.71
N ASP A 55 3.47 -17.59 28.18
CA ASP A 55 2.17 -17.44 28.84
C ASP A 55 0.98 -17.60 27.87
N SER A 56 1.18 -17.35 26.57
CA SER A 56 0.14 -17.42 25.54
C SER A 56 -0.03 -18.79 24.89
N GLY A 57 0.72 -19.81 25.33
CA GLY A 57 0.66 -21.17 24.79
C GLY A 57 1.84 -21.56 23.91
N GLY A 58 2.93 -20.78 23.92
CA GLY A 58 4.18 -21.08 23.21
C GLY A 58 4.31 -20.38 21.85
N PRO A 59 5.43 -20.58 21.13
CA PRO A 59 5.73 -19.93 19.86
C PRO A 59 4.79 -20.32 18.71
N GLU A 60 4.06 -21.42 18.86
CA GLU A 60 3.03 -21.92 17.92
C GLU A 60 1.63 -21.37 18.26
N SER A 61 1.49 -20.55 19.31
CA SER A 61 0.18 -20.02 19.70
C SER A 61 -0.30 -18.94 18.75
N THR A 62 -1.56 -19.03 18.33
CA THR A 62 -2.23 -18.02 17.49
C THR A 62 -2.68 -16.78 18.29
N TYR A 63 -2.12 -16.58 19.48
CA TYR A 63 -2.54 -15.50 20.37
C TYR A 63 -2.01 -14.16 19.86
N TRP A 64 -2.86 -13.13 19.87
CA TRP A 64 -2.49 -11.80 19.41
C TRP A 64 -1.41 -11.21 20.33
N CYS A 65 -0.24 -10.94 19.76
CA CYS A 65 0.86 -10.29 20.46
C CYS A 65 0.88 -8.79 20.12
N PRO A 66 0.88 -7.89 21.12
CA PRO A 66 0.96 -6.45 20.91
C PRO A 66 2.39 -6.02 20.56
N ALA A 67 2.87 -6.39 19.38
CA ALA A 67 4.12 -5.89 18.83
C ALA A 67 3.87 -4.81 17.78
N TYR A 68 4.80 -3.87 17.64
CA TYR A 68 4.81 -2.78 16.65
C TYR A 68 5.22 -3.26 15.24
N GLU A 69 5.27 -4.56 14.99
CA GLU A 69 5.64 -5.12 13.68
C GLU A 69 4.52 -4.86 12.65
N HIS A 70 4.79 -4.06 11.61
CA HIS A 70 3.78 -3.68 10.60
C HIS A 70 3.27 -4.89 9.80
N THR A 71 4.08 -5.95 9.70
CA THR A 71 3.73 -7.18 8.99
C THR A 71 2.72 -8.04 9.73
N ARG A 72 2.39 -7.78 10.99
CA ARG A 72 1.49 -8.64 11.79
C ARG A 72 0.05 -8.65 11.28
N GLY A 73 -0.49 -7.50 10.88
CA GLY A 73 -1.84 -7.43 10.29
C GLY A 73 -1.90 -8.17 8.95
N LEU A 74 -0.87 -7.99 8.12
CA LEU A 74 -0.70 -8.68 6.84
C LEU A 74 -0.51 -10.20 7.03
N ARG A 75 0.25 -10.62 8.03
CA ARG A 75 0.47 -12.03 8.38
C ARG A 75 -0.80 -12.69 8.90
N TYR A 76 -1.57 -11.99 9.73
CA TYR A 76 -2.89 -12.47 10.14
C TYR A 76 -3.82 -12.69 8.94
N TRP A 77 -3.82 -11.79 7.96
CA TRP A 77 -4.59 -11.97 6.73
C TRP A 77 -4.07 -13.13 5.87
N SER A 78 -2.76 -13.20 5.64
CA SER A 78 -2.12 -14.28 4.89
C SER A 78 -2.35 -15.66 5.52
N ASP A 79 -2.19 -15.79 6.84
CA ASP A 79 -2.31 -17.06 7.55
C ASP A 79 -3.79 -17.50 7.69
N SER A 80 -4.74 -16.60 7.48
CA SER A 80 -6.18 -16.89 7.59
C SER A 80 -6.82 -17.49 6.34
N ASP A 81 -6.08 -17.59 5.21
CA ASP A 81 -6.59 -18.00 3.88
C ASP A 81 -7.87 -17.24 3.43
N SER A 82 -8.19 -16.13 4.09
CA SER A 82 -9.46 -15.41 3.90
C SER A 82 -9.36 -14.33 2.83
N ILE A 83 -8.15 -13.81 2.59
CA ILE A 83 -7.86 -12.73 1.66
C ILE A 83 -6.49 -13.00 1.04
N ASP A 84 -6.45 -13.18 -0.28
CA ASP A 84 -5.19 -13.19 -1.03
C ASP A 84 -4.59 -11.79 -1.12
N LEU A 85 -3.30 -11.68 -0.82
CA LEU A 85 -2.52 -10.46 -0.94
C LEU A 85 -2.10 -10.25 -2.41
N PHE A 86 -2.21 -9.01 -2.90
CA PHE A 86 -1.87 -8.68 -4.29
C PHE A 86 -0.37 -8.48 -4.49
N LEU A 87 0.32 -7.88 -3.52
CA LEU A 87 1.76 -7.71 -3.56
C LEU A 87 2.45 -9.00 -3.09
N PRO A 88 3.60 -9.35 -3.70
CA PRO A 88 4.41 -10.46 -3.20
C PRO A 88 4.87 -10.24 -1.76
N ASP A 89 4.99 -11.33 -0.99
CA ASP A 89 5.42 -11.31 0.42
C ASP A 89 6.77 -10.62 0.67
N PHE A 90 7.68 -10.65 -0.30
CA PHE A 90 8.96 -9.95 -0.17
C PHE A 90 8.80 -8.42 -0.20
N VAL A 91 7.77 -7.90 -0.89
CA VAL A 91 7.46 -6.46 -0.93
C VAL A 91 6.88 -6.01 0.41
N HIS A 92 6.08 -6.87 1.04
CA HIS A 92 5.57 -6.69 2.40
C HIS A 92 6.67 -6.71 3.46
N GLY A 93 7.82 -7.31 3.14
CA GLY A 93 8.90 -7.56 4.09
C GLY A 93 8.61 -8.73 5.03
N LEU A 94 7.74 -9.65 4.62
CA LEU A 94 7.49 -10.93 5.31
C LEU A 94 8.62 -11.93 5.05
N VAL A 95 9.15 -11.93 3.83
CA VAL A 95 10.22 -12.83 3.39
C VAL A 95 11.33 -12.08 2.64
N ASP A 96 12.53 -12.65 2.57
CA ASP A 96 13.58 -12.15 1.67
C ASP A 96 13.32 -12.62 0.23
N THR A 97 14.16 -12.17 -0.70
CA THR A 97 14.11 -12.61 -2.10
C THR A 97 14.42 -14.11 -2.29
N SER A 98 14.87 -14.79 -1.24
CA SER A 98 15.21 -16.22 -1.22
C SER A 98 14.14 -17.06 -0.48
N GLY A 99 13.07 -16.44 0.05
CA GLY A 99 11.99 -17.09 0.79
C GLY A 99 12.21 -17.27 2.30
N ASN A 100 13.25 -16.70 2.89
CA ASN A 100 13.47 -16.75 4.34
C ASN A 100 12.60 -15.74 5.07
N ILE A 101 11.97 -16.14 6.18
CA ILE A 101 11.12 -15.26 6.99
C ILE A 101 11.96 -14.15 7.62
N LEU A 102 11.53 -12.89 7.44
CA LEU A 102 12.13 -11.72 8.07
C LEU A 102 11.50 -11.44 9.42
N SER A 103 12.28 -10.78 10.29
CA SER A 103 11.80 -10.24 11.56
C SER A 103 12.59 -8.98 11.93
N GLY A 104 12.03 -8.18 12.84
CA GLY A 104 12.69 -6.96 13.33
C GLY A 104 12.91 -5.92 12.21
N ASP A 105 14.06 -5.25 12.21
CA ASP A 105 14.32 -4.10 11.33
C ASP A 105 14.32 -4.47 9.83
N ALA A 106 14.58 -5.74 9.49
CA ALA A 106 14.65 -6.19 8.11
C ALA A 106 13.29 -6.07 7.39
N THR A 107 12.19 -6.26 8.13
CA THR A 107 10.82 -6.24 7.59
C THR A 107 10.44 -4.88 6.97
N PHE A 108 11.06 -3.79 7.44
CA PHE A 108 10.76 -2.42 6.98
C PHE A 108 11.53 -2.02 5.72
N VAL A 109 12.57 -2.77 5.33
CA VAL A 109 13.46 -2.38 4.24
C VAL A 109 12.72 -2.31 2.90
N ALA A 110 11.99 -3.37 2.54
CA ALA A 110 11.26 -3.42 1.27
C ALA A 110 10.10 -2.39 1.19
N PRO A 111 9.23 -2.25 2.22
CA PRO A 111 8.21 -1.21 2.23
C PRO A 111 8.77 0.23 2.13
N VAL A 112 9.85 0.53 2.87
CA VAL A 112 10.49 1.87 2.81
C VAL A 112 11.09 2.15 1.43
N LEU A 113 11.73 1.15 0.82
CA LEU A 113 12.24 1.27 -0.54
C LEU A 113 11.12 1.49 -1.55
N LEU A 114 10.01 0.75 -1.43
CA LEU A 114 8.82 0.95 -2.28
C LEU A 114 8.28 2.38 -2.14
N CYS A 115 8.10 2.86 -0.91
CA CYS A 115 7.67 4.22 -0.63
C CYS A 115 8.61 5.27 -1.24
N ALA A 116 9.94 5.07 -1.15
CA ALA A 116 10.93 5.95 -1.75
C ALA A 116 10.82 5.99 -3.28
N VAL A 117 10.64 4.85 -3.93
CA VAL A 117 10.46 4.74 -5.39
C VAL A 117 9.16 5.41 -5.83
N ILE A 118 8.03 5.12 -5.16
CA ILE A 118 6.74 5.74 -5.47
C ILE A 118 6.82 7.26 -5.30
N THR A 119 7.44 7.73 -4.22
CA THR A 119 7.62 9.17 -3.98
C THR A 119 8.50 9.82 -5.04
N ALA A 120 9.59 9.19 -5.46
CA ALA A 120 10.47 9.69 -6.52
C ALA A 120 9.74 9.79 -7.86
N LEU A 121 8.98 8.75 -8.24
CA LEU A 121 8.14 8.74 -9.44
C LEU A 121 7.08 9.83 -9.37
N TRP A 122 6.41 9.99 -8.23
CA TRP A 122 5.40 11.02 -8.03
C TRP A 122 5.99 12.42 -8.15
N VAL A 123 7.13 12.69 -7.50
CA VAL A 123 7.83 13.97 -7.62
C VAL A 123 8.26 14.22 -9.06
N TYR A 124 8.76 13.21 -9.77
CA TYR A 124 9.10 13.32 -11.19
C TYR A 124 7.87 13.71 -12.04
N LEU A 125 6.73 13.04 -11.84
CA LEU A 125 5.48 13.35 -12.53
C LEU A 125 5.00 14.78 -12.26
N LEU A 126 5.12 15.27 -11.03
CA LEU A 126 4.79 16.66 -10.68
C LEU A 126 5.67 17.69 -11.39
N HIS A 127 6.86 17.31 -11.86
CA HIS A 127 7.73 18.19 -12.65
C HIS A 127 7.43 18.16 -14.15
N GLN A 128 6.63 17.20 -14.62
CA GLN A 128 6.22 17.12 -16.02
C GLN A 128 5.16 18.18 -16.37
N SER A 129 4.99 18.42 -17.67
CA SER A 129 3.96 19.34 -18.16
C SER A 129 2.54 18.92 -17.75
N GLU A 130 1.62 19.88 -17.64
CA GLU A 130 0.21 19.62 -17.30
C GLU A 130 -0.45 18.61 -18.25
N LYS A 131 -0.07 18.61 -19.53
CA LYS A 131 -0.56 17.64 -20.53
C LYS A 131 -0.19 16.21 -20.15
N VAL A 132 1.05 15.99 -19.69
CA VAL A 132 1.52 14.67 -19.26
C VAL A 132 0.82 14.25 -17.96
N GLN A 133 0.71 15.16 -16.99
CA GLN A 133 0.00 14.87 -15.73
C GLN A 133 -1.47 14.50 -15.98
N MET A 134 -2.17 15.22 -16.85
CA MET A 134 -3.55 14.88 -17.23
C MET A 134 -3.63 13.52 -17.91
N TRP A 135 -2.70 13.21 -18.82
CA TRP A 135 -2.67 11.91 -19.50
C TRP A 135 -2.41 10.77 -18.52
N VAL A 136 -1.46 10.92 -17.60
CA VAL A 136 -1.16 9.94 -16.56
C VAL A 136 -2.36 9.73 -15.65
N ASN A 137 -3.00 10.81 -15.16
CA ASN A 137 -4.21 10.70 -14.34
C ASN A 137 -5.32 9.96 -15.09
N ARG A 138 -5.53 10.28 -16.38
CA ARG A 138 -6.52 9.61 -17.21
C ARG A 138 -6.20 8.12 -17.39
N LEU A 139 -4.94 7.78 -17.62
CA LEU A 139 -4.50 6.38 -17.73
C LEU A 139 -4.69 5.61 -16.41
N VAL A 140 -4.33 6.21 -15.27
CA VAL A 140 -4.54 5.59 -13.96
C VAL A 140 -6.03 5.41 -13.68
N SER A 141 -6.87 6.41 -13.95
CA SER A 141 -8.32 6.29 -13.75
C SER A 141 -8.96 5.25 -14.68
N ILE A 142 -8.60 5.24 -15.97
CA ILE A 142 -9.09 4.23 -16.93
C ILE A 142 -8.59 2.84 -16.53
N GLY A 143 -7.33 2.72 -16.14
CA GLY A 143 -6.74 1.47 -15.67
C GLY A 143 -7.46 0.94 -14.43
N PHE A 144 -7.75 1.79 -13.46
CA PHE A 144 -8.49 1.42 -12.25
C PHE A 144 -9.91 0.96 -12.55
N VAL A 145 -10.66 1.70 -13.37
CA VAL A 145 -12.01 1.30 -13.81
C VAL A 145 -11.97 0.03 -14.66
N GLY A 146 -10.95 -0.12 -15.51
CA GLY A 146 -10.73 -1.31 -16.32
C GLY A 146 -10.45 -2.53 -15.45
N TRP A 147 -9.58 -2.41 -14.45
CA TRP A 147 -9.29 -3.48 -13.48
C TRP A 147 -10.53 -3.86 -12.67
N MET A 148 -11.40 -2.91 -12.35
CA MET A 148 -12.66 -3.21 -11.68
C MET A 148 -13.64 -3.96 -12.59
N LEU A 149 -13.92 -3.43 -13.78
CA LEU A 149 -15.02 -3.91 -14.64
C LEU A 149 -14.64 -5.11 -15.50
N LEU A 150 -13.40 -5.19 -15.98
CA LEU A 150 -13.00 -6.19 -16.94
C LEU A 150 -13.00 -7.62 -16.38
N PRO A 151 -12.38 -7.95 -15.23
CA PRO A 151 -12.46 -9.30 -14.67
C PRO A 151 -13.89 -9.69 -14.31
N PHE A 152 -14.66 -8.76 -13.73
CA PHE A 152 -16.08 -8.94 -13.43
C PHE A 152 -16.91 -9.30 -14.68
N LEU A 153 -16.78 -8.52 -15.75
CA LEU A 153 -17.55 -8.76 -16.98
C LEU A 153 -17.11 -10.05 -17.66
N LEU A 154 -15.80 -10.33 -17.71
CA LEU A 154 -15.29 -11.54 -18.34
C LEU A 154 -15.74 -12.80 -17.59
N SER A 155 -15.63 -12.83 -16.25
CA SER A 155 -16.06 -13.99 -15.46
C SER A 155 -17.57 -14.20 -15.54
N TRP A 156 -18.37 -13.14 -15.44
CA TRP A 156 -19.81 -13.22 -15.54
C TRP A 156 -20.31 -13.61 -16.94
N ILE A 157 -19.77 -13.01 -18.00
CA ILE A 157 -20.13 -13.37 -19.39
C ILE A 157 -19.74 -14.82 -19.68
N TYR A 158 -18.54 -15.24 -19.26
CA TYR A 158 -18.11 -16.63 -19.42
C TYR A 158 -19.05 -17.60 -18.70
N ALA A 159 -19.42 -17.31 -17.45
CA ALA A 159 -20.36 -18.12 -16.70
C ALA A 159 -21.74 -18.17 -17.38
N MET A 160 -22.23 -17.06 -17.95
CA MET A 160 -23.48 -17.04 -18.70
C MET A 160 -23.44 -17.91 -19.96
N VAL A 161 -22.30 -17.97 -20.65
CA VAL A 161 -22.12 -18.83 -21.83
C VAL A 161 -22.14 -20.32 -21.46
N VAL A 162 -21.56 -20.68 -20.31
CA VAL A 162 -21.42 -22.08 -19.89
C VAL A 162 -22.65 -22.61 -19.15
N ALA A 163 -23.23 -21.80 -18.25
CA ALA A 163 -24.28 -22.22 -17.32
C ALA A 163 -25.66 -21.59 -17.61
N GLY A 164 -25.74 -20.70 -18.61
CA GLY A 164 -26.96 -19.98 -18.98
C GLY A 164 -27.12 -18.62 -18.29
N PRO A 165 -28.12 -17.81 -18.70
CA PRO A 165 -28.30 -16.44 -18.20
C PRO A 165 -28.64 -16.44 -16.70
N HIS A 166 -27.82 -15.77 -15.88
CA HIS A 166 -28.03 -15.60 -14.45
C HIS A 166 -27.52 -14.24 -13.98
N LEU A 167 -28.00 -13.80 -12.83
CA LEU A 167 -27.51 -12.59 -12.18
C LEU A 167 -26.15 -12.87 -11.52
N PRO A 168 -25.22 -11.90 -11.50
CA PRO A 168 -23.87 -12.10 -10.95
C PRO A 168 -23.81 -12.09 -9.41
N PHE A 169 -24.96 -12.22 -8.73
CA PHE A 169 -25.09 -12.21 -7.27
C PHE A 169 -26.36 -12.95 -6.83
N GLY A 170 -26.36 -13.43 -5.59
CA GLY A 170 -27.54 -14.03 -4.95
C GLY A 170 -27.82 -15.48 -5.35
N ASN A 171 -26.85 -16.17 -5.94
CA ASN A 171 -26.95 -17.58 -6.28
C ASN A 171 -26.47 -18.46 -5.11
N ASP A 172 -27.07 -19.64 -4.96
CA ASP A 172 -26.70 -20.62 -3.92
C ASP A 172 -25.29 -21.18 -4.12
N ASN A 173 -24.86 -21.32 -5.38
CA ASN A 173 -23.49 -21.73 -5.70
C ASN A 173 -22.59 -20.48 -5.80
N PRO A 174 -21.56 -20.35 -4.95
CA PRO A 174 -20.65 -19.20 -4.96
C PRO A 174 -19.92 -19.02 -6.28
N ALA A 175 -19.73 -20.08 -7.07
CA ALA A 175 -19.08 -19.99 -8.39
C ALA A 175 -19.83 -19.11 -9.41
N TYR A 176 -21.08 -18.73 -9.14
CA TYR A 176 -21.89 -17.83 -9.98
C TYR A 176 -22.02 -16.42 -9.40
N ASN A 177 -21.39 -16.15 -8.25
CA ASN A 177 -21.40 -14.84 -7.61
C ASN A 177 -20.09 -14.11 -7.93
N HIS A 178 -20.12 -13.29 -8.98
CA HIS A 178 -18.91 -12.64 -9.52
C HIS A 178 -18.67 -11.23 -8.98
N ILE A 179 -19.57 -10.73 -8.12
CA ILE A 179 -19.53 -9.34 -7.63
C ILE A 179 -18.25 -9.01 -6.85
N GLU A 180 -17.59 -10.03 -6.27
CA GLU A 180 -16.32 -9.93 -5.56
C GLU A 180 -15.20 -9.33 -6.41
N HIS A 181 -15.16 -9.62 -7.70
CA HIS A 181 -14.15 -9.07 -8.62
C HIS A 181 -14.22 -7.54 -8.74
N LEU A 182 -15.38 -6.92 -8.48
CA LEU A 182 -15.50 -5.45 -8.47
C LEU A 182 -14.77 -4.83 -7.26
N TRP A 183 -14.52 -5.60 -6.21
CA TRP A 183 -13.93 -5.11 -4.97
C TRP A 183 -12.41 -5.35 -4.89
N GLU A 184 -11.85 -6.18 -5.77
CA GLU A 184 -10.41 -6.48 -5.83
C GLU A 184 -9.52 -5.22 -5.83
N PRO A 185 -9.76 -4.18 -6.63
CA PRO A 185 -8.91 -2.99 -6.62
C PRO A 185 -8.97 -2.23 -5.29
N PHE A 186 -10.08 -2.33 -4.56
CA PHE A 186 -10.20 -1.73 -3.22
C PHE A 186 -9.42 -2.55 -2.19
N MET A 187 -9.41 -3.88 -2.30
CA MET A 187 -8.58 -4.73 -1.46
C MET A 187 -7.09 -4.40 -1.61
N PHE A 188 -6.63 -4.16 -2.84
CA PHE A 188 -5.27 -3.66 -3.09
C PHE A 188 -5.01 -2.29 -2.43
N ILE A 189 -5.97 -1.36 -2.47
CA ILE A 189 -5.82 -0.07 -1.77
C ILE A 189 -5.73 -0.29 -0.25
N PHE A 190 -6.55 -1.17 0.33
CA PHE A 190 -6.46 -1.49 1.75
C PHE A 190 -5.10 -2.08 2.09
N GLU A 191 -4.60 -3.03 1.31
CA GLU A 191 -3.27 -3.60 1.45
C GLU A 191 -2.17 -2.54 1.41
N MET A 192 -2.22 -1.61 0.45
CA MET A 192 -1.28 -0.47 0.38
C MET A 192 -1.37 0.45 1.59
N VAL A 193 -2.56 0.63 2.16
CA VAL A 193 -2.76 1.40 3.39
C VAL A 193 -2.17 0.66 4.59
N PHE A 194 -2.35 -0.65 4.72
CA PHE A 194 -1.73 -1.44 5.79
C PHE A 194 -0.21 -1.53 5.66
N LEU A 195 0.32 -1.55 4.44
CA LEU A 195 1.74 -1.45 4.16
C LEU A 195 2.31 -0.05 4.50
N GLY A 196 1.52 1.00 4.25
CA GLY A 196 1.93 2.40 4.40
C GLY A 196 1.65 3.02 5.78
N ILE A 197 0.71 2.46 6.56
CA ILE A 197 0.49 2.84 7.95
C ILE A 197 1.61 2.23 8.78
N VAL A 198 2.52 3.11 9.15
CA VAL A 198 3.56 2.97 10.17
C VAL A 198 3.23 3.93 11.30
#